data_AF-A0A149VUZ9-F1
#
_entry.id   AF-A0A149VUZ9-F1
#
_cell.length_a   1.000
_cell.length_b   1.000
_cell.length_c   1.000
_cell.angle_alpha   90.00
_cell.angle_beta   90.00
_cell.angle_gamma   90.00
#
_symmetry.space_group_name_H-M   'P 1'
#
loop_
_entity.id
_entity.type
_entity.pdbx_description
1 polymer ?
#
loop_
_entity_poly.entity_id
_entity_poly.type
_entity_poly.pdbx_seq_one_letter_code
_entity_poly.pdbx_strand_id
1 'polypeptide(L)'
;MSFTTWMPPAVSSEAFAWRSQVWRMVESQHIAATMKLVDNRDEQDLLESLLESSKPTQPDDTAGLDYLLATPFRYDPKRGGSRFRAVADPGVFYGAESVRTAGAELGYWRWKFLKDTVDLDRIEPVTERNQDD
;
A
#
# COMPACT_ATOMS: atom_id res chain seq x y z
N MET A 1 -16.31 -13.99 8.80
CA MET A 1 -15.38 -15.14 8.83
C MET A 1 -14.08 -14.72 9.51
N SER A 2 -13.65 -15.46 10.53
CA SER A 2 -12.47 -15.24 11.38
C SER A 2 -11.14 -15.59 10.70
N PHE A 3 -10.82 -14.96 9.56
CA PHE A 3 -9.59 -15.29 8.81
C PHE A 3 -8.29 -14.90 9.51
N THR A 4 -8.31 -13.97 10.47
CA THR A 4 -7.10 -13.34 11.00
C THR A 4 -6.69 -13.78 12.41
N THR A 5 -7.48 -14.57 13.15
CA THR A 5 -7.12 -14.91 14.54
C THR A 5 -5.89 -15.81 14.63
N TRP A 6 -5.71 -16.77 13.71
CA TRP A 6 -4.63 -17.76 13.79
C TRP A 6 -3.43 -17.50 12.86
N MET A 7 -3.63 -16.72 11.78
CA MET A 7 -2.57 -16.47 10.79
C MET A 7 -1.36 -15.69 11.33
N PRO A 8 -1.52 -14.59 12.10
CA PRO A 8 -0.35 -13.89 12.66
C PRO A 8 0.49 -14.77 13.59
N PRO A 9 -0.10 -15.53 14.56
CA PRO A 9 0.66 -16.48 15.37
C PRO A 9 1.39 -17.55 14.55
N ALA A 10 0.76 -18.11 13.52
CA ALA A 10 1.36 -19.14 12.67
C ALA A 10 2.52 -18.58 11.82
N VAL A 11 2.42 -17.36 11.30
CA VAL A 11 3.53 -16.72 10.59
C VAL A 11 4.69 -16.44 11.56
N SER A 12 4.39 -16.02 12.78
CA SER A 12 5.42 -15.75 13.78
C SER A 12 6.16 -17.01 14.23
N SER A 13 5.52 -18.19 14.25
CA SER A 13 6.18 -19.44 14.67
C SER A 13 7.21 -19.94 13.65
N GLU A 14 7.04 -19.58 12.38
CA GLU A 14 7.93 -19.98 11.28
C GLU A 14 8.96 -18.89 10.94
N ALA A 15 9.17 -17.90 11.82
CA ALA A 15 10.10 -16.82 11.57
C ALA A 15 11.57 -17.30 11.68
N PHE A 16 12.37 -17.00 10.66
CA PHE A 16 13.80 -17.30 10.64
C PHE A 16 14.59 -16.21 9.90
N ALA A 17 15.91 -16.17 10.12
CA ALA A 17 16.79 -15.26 9.40
C ALA A 17 16.81 -15.62 7.91
N TRP A 18 16.37 -14.69 7.06
CA TRP A 18 16.20 -14.94 5.64
C TRP A 18 16.81 -13.82 4.80
N ARG A 19 17.39 -14.21 3.66
CA ARG A 19 17.99 -13.28 2.68
C ARG A 19 17.73 -13.79 1.28
N SER A 20 17.04 -12.99 0.48
CA SER A 20 16.83 -13.24 -0.94
C SER A 20 16.55 -11.93 -1.68
N GLN A 21 16.47 -12.02 -3.00
CA GLN A 21 15.87 -10.98 -3.82
C GLN A 21 14.36 -11.16 -3.83
N VAL A 22 13.63 -10.04 -3.73
CA VAL A 22 12.17 -10.02 -3.73
C VAL A 22 11.64 -9.01 -4.72
N TRP A 23 10.43 -9.29 -5.18
CA TRP A 23 9.61 -8.43 -5.99
C TRP A 23 8.51 -7.84 -5.14
N ARG A 24 8.34 -6.52 -5.23
CA ARG A 24 7.16 -5.82 -4.71
C ARG A 24 6.58 -4.98 -5.83
N MET A 25 5.33 -5.27 -6.18
CA MET A 25 4.59 -4.41 -7.08
C MET A 25 4.03 -3.23 -6.29
N VAL A 26 4.31 -2.03 -6.77
CA VAL A 26 3.79 -0.78 -6.24
C VAL A 26 3.06 -0.07 -7.35
N GLU A 27 1.90 0.53 -7.04
CA GLU A 27 1.25 1.40 -8.01
C GLU A 27 2.09 2.68 -8.16
N SER A 28 2.23 3.15 -9.40
CA SER A 28 2.83 4.45 -9.68
C SER A 28 2.04 5.51 -8.91
N GLN A 29 2.76 6.37 -8.19
CA GLN A 29 2.18 7.63 -7.72
C GLN A 29 1.95 8.49 -8.95
N HIS A 30 0.78 8.35 -9.58
CA HIS A 30 0.38 9.35 -10.55
C HIS A 30 0.17 10.64 -9.77
N ILE A 31 0.95 11.67 -10.14
CA ILE A 31 0.96 13.04 -9.60
C ILE A 31 -0.42 13.73 -9.65
N ALA A 32 -1.49 13.06 -10.09
CA ALA A 32 -2.77 13.69 -10.38
C ALA A 32 -4.01 12.83 -10.04
N ALA A 33 -3.91 11.81 -9.18
CA ALA A 33 -5.12 11.12 -8.74
C ALA A 33 -6.06 12.07 -7.96
N THR A 34 -5.47 12.96 -7.15
CA THR A 34 -6.17 13.99 -6.37
C THR A 34 -6.46 15.26 -7.15
N MET A 35 -5.83 15.50 -8.30
CA MET A 35 -6.15 16.63 -9.18
C MET A 35 -7.61 16.66 -9.61
N LYS A 36 -8.31 15.52 -9.55
CA LYS A 36 -9.76 15.43 -9.79
C LYS A 36 -10.60 16.03 -8.65
N LEU A 37 -9.99 16.34 -7.50
CA LEU A 37 -10.64 16.87 -6.30
C LEU A 37 -10.48 18.38 -6.15
N VAL A 38 -9.70 19.03 -7.04
CA VAL A 38 -9.32 20.44 -6.96
C VAL A 38 -9.42 21.09 -8.33
N ASP A 39 -9.64 22.41 -8.36
CA ASP A 39 -9.92 23.13 -9.60
C ASP A 39 -8.63 23.66 -10.26
N ASN A 40 -7.56 23.81 -9.49
CA ASN A 40 -6.31 24.43 -9.95
C ASN A 40 -5.07 23.91 -9.20
N ARG A 41 -3.89 24.34 -9.66
CA ARG A 41 -2.59 23.91 -9.12
C ARG A 41 -2.35 24.38 -7.70
N ASP A 42 -2.74 25.61 -7.36
CA ASP A 42 -2.51 26.16 -6.02
C ASP A 42 -3.31 25.37 -4.96
N GLU A 43 -4.54 24.96 -5.32
CA GLU A 43 -5.34 24.06 -4.51
C GLU A 43 -4.75 22.65 -4.40
N GLN A 44 -4.17 22.13 -5.49
CA GLN A 44 -3.44 20.86 -5.45
C GLN A 44 -2.24 20.94 -4.49
N ASP A 45 -1.45 22.01 -4.56
CA ASP A 45 -0.27 22.19 -3.69
C ASP A 45 -0.68 22.30 -2.21
N LEU A 46 -1.80 22.98 -1.94
CA LEU A 46 -2.39 23.02 -0.61
C LEU A 46 -2.89 21.64 -0.17
N LEU A 47 -3.59 20.90 -1.03
CA LEU A 47 -4.10 19.56 -0.73
C LEU A 47 -2.95 18.59 -0.44
N GLU A 48 -1.88 18.59 -1.24
CA GLU A 48 -0.70 17.76 -1.00
C GLU A 48 -0.02 18.12 0.33
N SER A 49 0.08 19.42 0.66
CA SER A 49 0.64 19.87 1.94
C SER A 49 -0.21 19.37 3.12
N LEU A 50 -1.54 19.46 3.01
CA LEU A 50 -2.46 18.94 4.03
C LEU A 50 -2.32 17.42 4.15
N LEU A 51 -2.29 16.69 3.04
CA LEU A 51 -2.14 15.24 3.01
C LEU A 51 -0.81 14.81 3.64
N GLU A 52 0.31 15.44 3.28
CA GLU A 52 1.62 15.13 3.88
C GLU A 52 1.63 15.42 5.38
N SER A 53 1.07 16.57 5.81
CA SER A 53 1.02 16.93 7.23
C SER A 53 0.15 15.99 8.07
N SER A 54 -0.81 15.31 7.46
CA SER A 54 -1.69 14.35 8.12
C SER A 54 -1.08 12.96 8.31
N LYS A 55 0.01 12.65 7.59
CA LYS A 55 0.64 11.32 7.64
C LYS A 55 1.36 11.14 8.98
N PRO A 56 1.33 9.93 9.58
CA PRO A 56 2.09 9.65 10.79
C PRO A 56 3.59 9.93 10.62
N THR A 57 4.28 10.22 11.72
CA THR A 57 5.73 10.34 11.72
C THR A 57 6.37 9.04 11.27
N GLN A 58 7.41 9.14 10.45
CA GLN A 58 8.17 7.97 10.02
C GLN A 58 8.94 7.38 11.22
N PRO A 59 8.92 6.04 11.42
CA PRO A 59 9.71 5.41 12.47
C PRO A 59 11.21 5.65 12.28
N ASP A 60 11.92 5.94 13.37
CA ASP A 60 13.37 6.21 13.37
C ASP A 60 14.18 5.08 12.71
N ASP A 61 13.77 3.82 12.93
CA ASP A 61 14.41 2.63 12.34
C ASP A 61 14.35 2.57 10.81
N THR A 62 13.51 3.42 10.19
CA THR A 62 13.41 3.53 8.73
C THR A 62 14.05 4.81 8.18
N ALA A 63 14.70 5.60 9.03
CA ALA A 63 15.41 6.80 8.61
C ALA A 63 16.50 6.45 7.58
N GLY A 64 16.53 7.19 6.47
CA GLY A 64 17.48 6.98 5.39
C GLY A 64 17.12 5.86 4.39
N LEU A 65 16.03 5.13 4.61
CA LEU A 65 15.48 4.23 3.60
C LEU A 65 14.77 5.02 2.50
N ASP A 66 14.85 4.51 1.26
CA ASP A 66 13.99 5.00 0.18
C ASP A 66 12.50 4.90 0.59
N TYR A 67 11.68 5.85 0.15
CA TYR A 67 10.28 5.92 0.54
C TYR A 67 9.51 4.63 0.21
N LEU A 68 9.86 3.92 -0.87
CA LEU A 68 9.26 2.63 -1.19
C LEU A 68 9.55 1.59 -0.13
N LEU A 69 10.73 1.62 0.51
CA LEU A 69 11.09 0.71 1.59
C LEU A 69 10.54 1.16 2.94
N ALA A 70 10.45 2.46 3.19
CA ALA A 70 9.97 3.02 4.45
C ALA A 70 8.44 2.94 4.63
N THR A 71 7.68 3.20 3.56
CA THR A 71 6.21 3.33 3.62
C THR A 71 5.44 2.17 4.27
N PRO A 72 5.83 0.88 4.15
CA PRO A 72 5.13 -0.22 4.82
C PRO A 72 5.16 -0.15 6.35
N PHE A 73 6.10 0.63 6.89
CA PHE A 73 6.33 0.78 8.33
C PHE A 73 5.74 2.08 8.90
N ARG A 74 5.34 3.04 8.04
CA ARG A 74 4.85 4.36 8.47
C ARG A 74 3.40 4.34 8.99
N TYR A 75 2.57 3.40 8.53
CA TYR A 75 1.14 3.41 8.80
C TYR A 75 0.69 2.26 9.69
N ASP A 76 -0.17 2.58 10.67
CA ASP A 76 -0.85 1.60 11.49
C ASP A 76 -1.82 0.73 10.67
N PRO A 77 -2.00 -0.54 11.04
CA PRO A 77 -2.94 -1.40 10.33
C PRO A 77 -4.38 -0.89 10.52
N LYS A 78 -5.21 -1.04 9.48
CA LYS A 78 -6.64 -0.69 9.56
C LYS A 78 -7.32 -1.46 10.70
N ARG A 79 -8.45 -0.94 11.20
CA ARG A 79 -9.31 -1.57 12.22
C ARG A 79 -9.65 -3.00 11.80
N GLY A 80 -8.92 -4.00 12.30
CA GLY A 80 -9.05 -5.41 11.91
C GLY A 80 -7.74 -6.12 11.53
N GLY A 81 -6.61 -5.39 11.44
CA GLY A 81 -5.32 -5.98 11.06
C GLY A 81 -5.16 -6.12 9.54
N SER A 82 -4.27 -7.01 9.13
CA SER A 82 -4.08 -7.41 7.72
C SER A 82 -4.08 -8.93 7.61
N ARG A 83 -3.86 -9.48 6.40
CA ARG A 83 -3.80 -10.93 6.17
C ARG A 83 -2.89 -11.65 7.18
N PHE A 84 -1.69 -11.12 7.43
CA PHE A 84 -0.71 -11.72 8.34
C PHE A 84 -0.43 -10.87 9.59
N ARG A 85 -1.27 -9.89 9.90
CA ARG A 85 -1.05 -9.00 11.07
C ARG A 85 -2.29 -8.84 11.91
N ALA A 86 -2.11 -8.84 13.23
CA ALA A 86 -3.05 -8.31 14.19
C ALA A 86 -3.04 -6.77 14.20
N VAL A 87 -3.98 -6.17 14.94
CA VAL A 87 -4.13 -4.71 15.05
C VAL A 87 -2.92 -4.05 15.74
N ALA A 88 -2.25 -4.76 16.64
CA ALA A 88 -1.11 -4.23 17.40
C ALA A 88 0.25 -4.56 16.78
N ASP A 89 0.29 -5.31 15.67
CA ASP A 89 1.56 -5.69 15.05
C ASP A 89 2.19 -4.49 14.32
N PRO A 90 3.53 -4.34 14.32
CA PRO A 90 4.22 -3.28 13.60
C PRO A 90 4.01 -3.40 12.09
N GLY A 91 4.30 -2.32 11.36
CA GLY A 91 4.30 -2.33 9.89
C GLY A 91 5.10 -3.50 9.31
N VAL A 92 4.65 -4.06 8.17
CA VAL A 92 5.36 -5.17 7.51
C VAL A 92 5.52 -4.91 6.03
N PHE A 93 6.68 -5.34 5.53
CA PHE A 93 6.99 -5.33 4.11
C PHE A 93 6.40 -6.57 3.42
N TYR A 94 5.46 -6.37 2.50
CA TYR A 94 4.94 -7.44 1.64
C TYR A 94 5.76 -7.51 0.34
N GLY A 95 6.39 -8.64 0.10
CA GLY A 95 7.12 -8.96 -1.13
C GLY A 95 6.96 -10.43 -1.51
N ALA A 96 7.37 -10.77 -2.72
CA ALA A 96 7.30 -12.14 -3.23
C ALA A 96 8.61 -12.53 -3.94
N GLU A 97 8.94 -13.82 -3.92
CA GLU A 97 10.15 -14.34 -4.58
C GLU A 97 10.07 -14.28 -6.12
N SER A 98 8.86 -14.16 -6.68
CA SER A 98 8.65 -14.08 -8.13
C SER A 98 7.71 -12.94 -8.52
N VAL A 99 7.96 -12.37 -9.71
CA VAL A 99 7.07 -11.38 -10.35
C VAL A 99 5.67 -11.93 -10.51
N ARG A 100 5.53 -13.21 -10.87
CA ARG A 100 4.23 -13.87 -11.04
C ARG A 100 3.43 -13.86 -9.74
N THR A 101 4.06 -14.17 -8.60
CA THR A 101 3.40 -14.16 -7.29
C THR A 101 3.01 -12.74 -6.89
N ALA A 102 3.91 -11.76 -7.06
CA ALA A 102 3.59 -10.36 -6.79
C ALA A 102 2.41 -9.86 -7.66
N GLY A 103 2.37 -10.26 -8.94
CA GLY A 103 1.28 -9.95 -9.86
C GLY A 103 -0.04 -10.62 -9.51
N ALA A 104 0.01 -11.88 -9.05
CA ALA A 104 -1.18 -12.59 -8.58
C ALA A 104 -1.78 -11.93 -7.33
N GLU A 105 -0.96 -11.50 -6.38
CA GLU A 105 -1.41 -10.75 -5.20
C GLU A 105 -2.03 -9.41 -5.59
N LEU A 106 -1.37 -8.64 -6.46
CA LEU A 106 -1.93 -7.38 -6.97
C LEU A 106 -3.29 -7.60 -7.66
N GLY A 107 -3.38 -8.63 -8.52
CA GLY A 107 -4.61 -9.00 -9.21
C GLY A 107 -5.73 -9.41 -8.25
N TYR A 108 -5.42 -10.21 -7.23
CA TYR A 108 -6.37 -10.61 -6.20
C TYR A 108 -6.93 -9.40 -5.45
N TRP A 109 -6.07 -8.48 -4.99
CA TRP A 109 -6.52 -7.30 -4.25
C TRP A 109 -7.32 -6.33 -5.11
N ARG A 110 -6.97 -6.14 -6.39
CA ARG A 110 -7.77 -5.38 -7.36
C ARG A 110 -9.15 -6.00 -7.57
N TRP A 111 -9.22 -7.31 -7.79
CA TRP A 111 -10.49 -8.03 -7.93
C TRP A 111 -11.34 -7.92 -6.66
N LYS A 112 -10.73 -8.10 -5.47
CA LYS A 112 -11.43 -7.99 -4.19
C LYS A 112 -11.98 -6.57 -3.98
N PHE A 113 -11.17 -5.55 -4.25
CA PHE A 113 -11.62 -4.16 -4.19
C PHE A 113 -12.84 -3.92 -5.09
N LEU A 114 -12.82 -4.43 -6.33
CA LEU A 114 -13.96 -4.36 -7.25
C LEU A 114 -15.21 -5.07 -6.70
N LYS A 115 -15.05 -6.20 -6.01
CA LYS A 115 -16.16 -6.95 -5.42
C LYS A 115 -16.71 -6.34 -4.14
N ASP A 116 -15.87 -5.67 -3.36
CA ASP A 116 -16.24 -5.07 -2.08
C ASP A 116 -16.77 -3.63 -2.24
N THR A 117 -16.52 -2.99 -3.38
CA THR A 117 -16.96 -1.61 -3.67
C THR A 117 -18.34 -1.60 -4.31
N VAL A 118 -19.24 -0.79 -3.75
CA VAL A 118 -20.58 -0.57 -4.32
C VAL A 118 -20.46 0.40 -5.50
N ASP A 119 -21.23 0.17 -6.57
CA ASP A 119 -21.29 1.00 -7.79
C ASP A 119 -19.97 1.15 -8.56
N LEU A 120 -19.07 0.16 -8.46
CA LEU A 120 -17.85 0.09 -9.27
C LEU A 120 -17.86 -1.18 -10.14
N ASP A 121 -18.09 -1.03 -11.44
CA ASP A 121 -18.19 -2.16 -12.37
C ASP A 121 -16.84 -2.57 -12.98
N ARG A 122 -15.87 -1.65 -13.04
CA ARG A 122 -14.51 -1.91 -13.51
C ARG A 122 -13.49 -0.95 -12.91
N ILE A 123 -12.25 -1.42 -12.79
CA ILE A 123 -11.09 -0.57 -12.51
C ILE A 123 -10.50 -0.21 -13.87
N GLU A 124 -10.57 1.07 -14.25
CA GLU A 124 -9.98 1.52 -15.51
C GLU A 124 -8.47 1.34 -15.52
N PRO A 125 -7.86 1.01 -16.67
CA PRO A 125 -6.42 1.09 -16.82
C PRO A 125 -5.95 2.49 -16.47
N VAL A 126 -4.85 2.59 -15.72
CA VAL A 126 -4.25 3.90 -15.48
C VAL A 126 -3.58 4.36 -16.76
N THR A 127 -4.25 5.22 -17.52
CA THR A 127 -3.70 5.84 -18.72
C THR A 127 -2.77 6.98 -18.31
N GLU A 128 -1.52 6.91 -18.72
CA GLU A 128 -0.60 8.05 -18.71
C GLU A 128 -1.22 9.16 -19.57
N ARG A 129 -1.74 10.22 -18.95
CA ARG A 129 -1.88 11.48 -19.68
C ARG A 129 -0.50 12.12 -19.64
N ASN A 130 0.18 12.08 -20.79
CA ASN A 130 1.39 12.85 -21.01
C ASN A 130 1.10 14.30 -20.66
N GLN A 131 1.92 14.84 -19.78
CA GLN A 131 1.86 16.20 -19.30
C GLN A 131 2.66 17.06 -20.29
N ASP A 132 2.14 17.19 -21.51
CA ASP A 132 2.58 18.19 -22.49
C ASP A 132 1.43 19.21 -22.64
N ASP A 133 1.48 20.26 -21.81
CA ASP A 133 1.01 21.63 -22.08
C ASP A 133 1.26 22.53 -20.83
#